data_AF-S6UXY8-F1
#
_entry.id   AF-S6UXY8-F1
#
_cell.length_a   1.000
_cell.length_b   1.000
_cell.length_c   1.000
_cell.angle_alpha   90.00
_cell.angle_beta   90.00
_cell.angle_gamma   90.00
#
_symmetry.space_group_name_H-M   'P 1'
#
loop_
_entity.id
_entity.type
_entity.pdbx_description
1 polymer ?
#
loop_
_entity_poly.entity_id
_entity_poly.type
_entity_poly.pdbx_seq_one_letter_code
_entity_poly.pdbx_strand_id
1 'polypeptide(L)'
;MDYHDPYFFGYVLGFIHLLGTGAAIHALLTVRTSQGAIAWAMPLLFIPYFTLLPYLIFGRSSFDAYIKARREANKEMRAAIGSLNWRPWIEEAVAARRSDAYAALRAMPRLGNMPALANNKVRLLINGEETFGAIFQAIREAKQTILIQFFIIHDDNLGRQLQTLLLEKAAQGVAIFVLYDRIGSHALPSAYIDTLRDGGVQIKAFATRGGWLNRFQINFRNHRKIVVVDGLKGYIGGHNVGDEYMGLKPPLAPWRDTHVEVIGPVVACLQESFAEDWFWATREL
;
A
#
# COMPACT_ATOMS: atom_id res chain seq x y z
N MET A 1 -50.57 9.46 -1.03
CA MET A 1 -50.05 8.45 -0.10
C MET A 1 -49.93 9.14 1.25
N ASP A 2 -50.75 8.78 2.21
CA ASP A 2 -50.71 9.36 3.55
C ASP A 2 -49.52 8.79 4.31
N TYR A 3 -48.40 9.52 4.29
CA TYR A 3 -47.18 9.16 5.02
C TYR A 3 -47.32 9.26 6.54
N HIS A 4 -48.52 9.58 7.04
CA HIS A 4 -48.84 9.73 8.46
C HIS A 4 -49.60 8.53 9.05
N ASP A 5 -49.81 7.47 8.27
CA ASP A 5 -50.41 6.24 8.78
C ASP A 5 -49.43 5.57 9.78
N PRO A 6 -49.81 5.35 11.06
CA PRO A 6 -48.98 4.64 12.04
C PRO A 6 -48.50 3.26 11.55
N TYR A 7 -49.21 2.62 10.62
CA TYR A 7 -48.77 1.36 10.01
C TYR A 7 -47.53 1.54 9.12
N PHE A 8 -47.36 2.69 8.46
CA PHE A 8 -46.17 2.97 7.62
C PHE A 8 -44.88 2.93 8.44
N PHE A 9 -44.85 3.58 9.61
CA PHE A 9 -43.70 3.55 10.51
C PHE A 9 -43.40 2.14 11.02
N GLY A 10 -44.44 1.36 11.33
CA GLY A 10 -44.31 -0.04 11.71
C GLY A 10 -43.65 -0.88 10.61
N TYR A 11 -44.08 -0.72 9.35
CA TYR A 11 -43.47 -1.43 8.21
C TYR A 11 -42.02 -1.02 7.97
N VAL A 12 -41.69 0.26 8.07
CA VAL A 12 -40.30 0.75 7.93
C VAL A 12 -39.41 0.18 9.04
N LEU A 13 -39.86 0.21 10.30
CA LEU A 13 -39.11 -0.37 11.41
C LEU A 13 -38.94 -1.89 11.25
N GLY A 14 -39.99 -2.61 10.86
CA GLY A 14 -39.93 -4.04 10.60
C GLY A 14 -38.95 -4.39 9.48
N PHE A 15 -38.97 -3.62 8.39
CA PHE A 15 -38.03 -3.78 7.28
C PHE A 15 -36.57 -3.57 7.71
N ILE A 16 -36.29 -2.55 8.52
CA ILE A 16 -34.92 -2.29 9.03
C ILE A 16 -34.44 -3.44 9.92
N HIS A 17 -35.28 -4.03 10.76
CA HIS A 17 -34.90 -5.21 11.57
C HIS A 17 -34.70 -6.47 10.75
N LEU A 18 -35.49 -6.67 9.68
CA LEU A 18 -35.26 -7.76 8.73
C LEU A 18 -33.89 -7.62 8.07
N LEU A 19 -33.55 -6.40 7.61
CA LEU A 19 -32.21 -6.11 7.07
C LEU A 19 -31.11 -6.31 8.13
N GLY A 20 -31.33 -5.85 9.36
CA GLY A 20 -30.42 -6.03 10.50
C GLY A 20 -30.17 -7.50 10.82
N THR A 21 -31.21 -8.32 10.85
CA THR A 21 -31.12 -9.76 11.09
C THR A 21 -30.35 -10.47 9.97
N GLY A 22 -30.64 -10.14 8.71
CA GLY A 22 -29.88 -10.66 7.57
C GLY A 22 -28.40 -10.27 7.63
N ALA A 23 -28.11 -9.02 8.00
CA ALA A 23 -26.75 -8.52 8.21
C ALA A 23 -26.04 -9.21 9.40
N ALA A 24 -26.75 -9.50 10.49
CA ALA A 24 -26.21 -10.21 11.65
C ALA A 24 -25.83 -11.65 11.30
N ILE A 25 -26.68 -12.37 10.55
CA ILE A 25 -26.37 -13.71 10.05
C ILE A 25 -25.14 -13.66 9.13
N HIS A 26 -25.09 -12.70 8.20
CA HIS A 26 -23.92 -12.50 7.36
C HIS A 26 -22.66 -12.25 8.21
N ALA A 27 -22.74 -11.41 9.26
CA ALA A 27 -21.61 -11.12 10.14
C ALA A 27 -21.09 -12.37 10.85
N LEU A 28 -21.99 -13.22 11.36
CA LEU A 28 -21.63 -14.49 11.99
C LEU A 28 -20.92 -15.45 11.03
N LEU A 29 -21.27 -15.42 9.74
CA LEU A 29 -20.69 -16.29 8.72
C LEU A 29 -19.37 -15.74 8.13
N THR A 30 -19.16 -14.42 8.11
CA THR A 30 -18.05 -13.80 7.37
C THR A 30 -17.00 -13.12 8.23
N VAL A 31 -17.29 -12.78 9.48
CA VAL A 31 -16.32 -12.11 10.38
C VAL A 31 -15.39 -13.16 10.99
N ARG A 32 -14.08 -12.92 10.85
CA ARG A 32 -13.04 -13.91 11.18
C ARG A 32 -12.88 -14.23 12.66
N THR A 33 -13.26 -13.31 13.55
CA THR A 33 -13.09 -13.48 14.99
C THR A 33 -14.45 -13.59 15.67
N SER A 34 -14.57 -14.50 16.64
CA SER A 34 -15.81 -14.69 17.40
C SER A 34 -16.24 -13.40 18.11
N GLN A 35 -15.28 -12.66 18.68
CA GLN A 35 -15.53 -11.37 19.32
C GLN A 35 -16.06 -10.32 18.33
N GLY A 36 -15.46 -10.23 17.13
CA GLY A 36 -15.91 -9.30 16.09
C GLY A 36 -17.28 -9.68 15.53
N ALA A 37 -17.55 -10.98 15.37
CA ALA A 37 -18.83 -11.49 14.90
C ALA A 37 -19.95 -11.15 15.87
N ILE A 38 -19.74 -11.35 17.18
CA ILE A 38 -20.69 -10.97 18.23
C ILE A 38 -20.85 -9.44 18.29
N ALA A 39 -19.75 -8.68 18.20
CA ALA A 39 -19.76 -7.23 18.23
C ALA A 39 -20.53 -6.59 17.06
N TRP A 40 -20.63 -7.27 15.92
CA TRP A 40 -21.50 -6.86 14.81
C TRP A 40 -22.92 -7.42 14.94
N ALA A 41 -23.07 -8.70 15.26
CA ALA A 41 -24.37 -9.37 15.28
C ALA A 41 -25.32 -8.81 16.35
N MET A 42 -24.83 -8.55 17.58
CA MET A 42 -25.67 -8.05 18.66
C MET A 42 -26.26 -6.68 18.33
N PRO A 43 -25.48 -5.65 17.95
CA PRO A 43 -26.04 -4.34 17.63
C PRO A 43 -26.90 -4.35 16.35
N LEU A 44 -26.65 -5.24 15.39
CA LEU A 44 -27.50 -5.40 14.20
C LEU A 44 -28.88 -5.99 14.51
N LEU A 45 -28.99 -6.81 15.54
CA LEU A 45 -30.27 -7.37 15.99
C LEU A 45 -31.08 -6.37 16.82
N PHE A 46 -30.43 -5.69 17.78
CA PHE A 46 -31.13 -4.88 18.77
C PHE A 46 -31.27 -3.39 18.40
N ILE A 47 -30.32 -2.84 17.65
CA ILE A 47 -30.28 -1.42 17.28
C ILE A 47 -29.88 -1.22 15.80
N PRO A 48 -30.56 -1.88 14.83
CA PRO A 48 -30.18 -1.89 13.42
C PRO A 48 -30.12 -0.49 12.79
N TYR A 49 -30.94 0.45 13.25
CA TYR A 49 -31.01 1.81 12.69
C TYR A 49 -29.68 2.57 12.79
N PHE A 50 -28.86 2.27 13.80
CA PHE A 50 -27.54 2.87 13.98
C PHE A 50 -26.41 2.01 13.44
N THR A 51 -26.61 0.70 13.36
CA THR A 51 -25.52 -0.27 13.17
C THR A 51 -25.47 -0.82 11.75
N LEU A 52 -26.60 -0.82 11.04
CA LEU A 52 -26.68 -1.30 9.66
C LEU A 52 -25.77 -0.47 8.74
N LEU A 53 -25.77 0.87 8.89
CA LEU A 53 -24.94 1.73 8.06
C LEU A 53 -23.44 1.50 8.31
N PRO A 54 -22.90 1.57 9.55
CA PRO A 54 -21.52 1.18 9.83
C PRO A 54 -21.19 -0.25 9.38
N TYR A 55 -22.11 -1.20 9.51
CA TYR A 55 -21.87 -2.58 9.07
C TYR A 55 -21.75 -2.71 7.54
N LEU A 56 -22.58 -2.00 6.79
CA LEU A 56 -22.46 -1.95 5.33
C LEU A 56 -21.15 -1.33 4.88
N ILE A 57 -20.60 -0.41 5.68
CA ILE A 57 -19.33 0.28 5.42
C ILE A 57 -18.13 -0.59 5.83
N PHE A 58 -18.12 -1.08 7.07
CA PHE A 58 -16.95 -1.71 7.71
C PHE A 58 -17.08 -3.21 7.93
N GLY A 59 -18.31 -3.73 8.02
CA GLY A 59 -18.61 -5.13 8.34
C GLY A 59 -18.58 -6.08 7.14
N ARG A 60 -18.65 -5.55 5.92
CA ARG A 60 -18.51 -6.35 4.69
C ARG A 60 -17.04 -6.62 4.39
N SER A 61 -16.60 -7.85 4.61
CA SER A 61 -15.27 -8.34 4.28
C SER A 61 -15.14 -8.73 2.80
N SER A 62 -15.43 -7.82 1.85
CA SER A 62 -15.20 -8.06 0.40
C SER A 62 -13.71 -8.11 0.01
N PHE A 63 -12.89 -8.67 0.90
CA PHE A 63 -11.52 -9.11 0.76
C PHE A 63 -11.35 -10.07 -0.40
N ASP A 64 -12.29 -10.98 -0.63
CA ASP A 64 -12.14 -11.98 -1.69
C ASP A 64 -12.26 -11.39 -3.09
N ALA A 65 -13.19 -10.45 -3.30
CA ALA A 65 -13.34 -9.76 -4.58
C ALA A 65 -12.13 -8.86 -4.86
N TYR A 66 -11.65 -8.11 -3.86
CA TYR A 66 -10.43 -7.31 -3.97
C TYR A 66 -9.21 -8.19 -4.27
N ILE A 67 -9.02 -9.28 -3.52
CA ILE A 67 -7.91 -10.22 -3.74
C ILE A 67 -7.98 -10.85 -5.12
N LYS A 68 -9.18 -11.28 -5.56
CA LYS A 68 -9.35 -11.87 -6.89
C LYS A 68 -8.95 -10.87 -7.97
N ALA A 69 -9.47 -9.65 -7.91
CA ALA A 69 -9.10 -8.58 -8.84
C ALA A 69 -7.60 -8.27 -8.79
N ARG A 70 -7.00 -8.26 -7.60
CA ARG A 70 -5.56 -8.02 -7.43
C ARG A 70 -4.71 -9.15 -8.01
N ARG A 71 -5.09 -10.41 -7.78
CA ARG A 71 -4.42 -11.58 -8.35
C ARG A 71 -4.52 -11.60 -9.87
N GLU A 72 -5.68 -11.23 -10.42
CA GLU A 72 -5.90 -11.13 -11.86
C GLU A 72 -5.02 -10.03 -12.47
N ALA A 73 -5.00 -8.85 -11.86
CA ALA A 73 -4.10 -7.76 -12.26
C ALA A 73 -2.62 -8.17 -12.21
N ASN A 74 -2.18 -8.85 -11.14
CA ASN A 74 -0.82 -9.34 -11.04
C ASN A 74 -0.51 -10.41 -12.13
N LYS A 75 -1.48 -11.25 -12.49
CA LYS A 75 -1.33 -12.25 -13.55
C LYS A 75 -1.21 -11.61 -14.93
N GLU A 76 -2.06 -10.62 -15.23
CA GLU A 76 -2.00 -9.81 -16.45
C GLU A 76 -0.63 -9.15 -16.59
N MET A 77 -0.18 -8.47 -15.52
CA MET A 77 1.13 -7.84 -15.47
C MET A 77 2.24 -8.85 -15.75
N ARG A 78 2.27 -9.97 -15.02
CA ARG A 78 3.28 -11.03 -15.16
C ARG A 78 3.31 -11.64 -16.56
N ALA A 79 2.15 -11.75 -17.21
CA ALA A 79 2.07 -12.19 -18.60
C ALA A 79 2.66 -11.15 -19.55
N ALA A 80 2.34 -9.86 -19.36
CA ALA A 80 2.85 -8.76 -20.18
C ALA A 80 4.38 -8.62 -20.10
N ILE A 81 4.98 -8.85 -18.93
CA ILE A 81 6.45 -8.83 -18.76
C ILE A 81 7.11 -10.19 -18.99
N GLY A 82 6.36 -11.26 -19.26
CA GLY A 82 6.89 -12.63 -19.31
C GLY A 82 7.95 -12.87 -20.39
N SER A 83 7.97 -12.06 -21.45
CA SER A 83 8.98 -12.10 -22.52
C SER A 83 10.26 -11.33 -22.19
N LEU A 84 10.21 -10.41 -21.23
CA LEU A 84 11.39 -9.75 -20.71
C LEU A 84 12.08 -10.80 -19.84
N ASN A 85 13.37 -11.10 -20.06
CA ASN A 85 14.11 -12.02 -19.19
C ASN A 85 14.42 -11.34 -17.84
N TRP A 86 13.39 -10.87 -17.16
CA TRP A 86 13.47 -9.99 -16.00
C TRP A 86 13.66 -10.77 -14.71
N ARG A 87 13.67 -12.11 -14.72
CA ARG A 87 13.92 -12.95 -13.54
C ARG A 87 15.21 -13.79 -13.60
N PRO A 88 16.41 -13.22 -13.82
CA PRO A 88 17.67 -13.97 -13.83
C PRO A 88 18.16 -14.42 -12.44
N TRP A 89 17.26 -14.60 -11.46
CA TRP A 89 17.61 -14.94 -10.07
C TRP A 89 17.61 -16.44 -9.77
N ILE A 90 17.44 -17.30 -10.77
CA ILE A 90 17.28 -18.75 -10.53
C ILE A 90 18.48 -19.28 -9.74
N GLU A 91 19.70 -18.92 -10.16
CA GLU A 91 20.94 -19.31 -9.49
C GLU A 91 20.99 -18.78 -8.05
N GLU A 92 20.61 -17.52 -7.85
CA GLU A 92 20.59 -16.86 -6.55
C GLU A 92 19.55 -17.47 -5.59
N ALA A 93 18.40 -17.88 -6.12
CA ALA A 93 17.37 -18.57 -5.36
C ALA A 93 17.80 -19.98 -4.95
N VAL A 94 18.53 -20.68 -5.81
CA VAL A 94 19.14 -21.97 -5.49
C VAL A 94 20.24 -21.80 -4.44
N ALA A 95 21.11 -20.80 -4.59
CA ALA A 95 22.16 -20.50 -3.63
C ALA A 95 21.58 -20.17 -2.25
N ALA A 96 20.52 -19.34 -2.17
CA ALA A 96 19.87 -19.02 -0.91
C ALA A 96 19.35 -20.26 -0.18
N ARG A 97 18.76 -21.22 -0.92
CA ARG A 97 18.24 -22.48 -0.36
C ARG A 97 19.31 -23.38 0.26
N ARG A 98 20.58 -23.20 -0.11
CA ARG A 98 21.71 -23.96 0.45
C ARG A 98 22.20 -23.43 1.79
N SER A 99 21.76 -22.25 2.22
CA SER A 99 22.12 -21.67 3.51
C SER A 99 21.32 -22.30 4.65
N ASP A 100 21.96 -22.58 5.79
CA ASP A 100 21.30 -23.07 7.00
C ASP A 100 20.20 -22.12 7.50
N ALA A 101 20.41 -20.80 7.34
CA ALA A 101 19.44 -19.78 7.72
C ALA A 101 18.13 -19.88 6.90
N TYR A 102 18.19 -20.38 5.67
CA TYR A 102 17.01 -20.57 4.84
C TYR A 102 16.06 -21.61 5.43
N ALA A 103 16.57 -22.65 6.10
CA ALA A 103 15.72 -23.67 6.71
C ALA A 103 14.73 -23.08 7.72
N ALA A 104 15.19 -22.10 8.52
CA ALA A 104 14.36 -21.38 9.49
C ALA A 104 13.33 -20.45 8.81
N LEU A 105 13.66 -19.90 7.63
CA LEU A 105 12.85 -18.90 6.93
C LEU A 105 12.08 -19.44 5.71
N ARG A 106 12.12 -20.75 5.45
CA ARG A 106 11.56 -21.39 4.23
C ARG A 106 10.07 -21.12 3.98
N ALA A 107 9.31 -20.73 5.01
CA ALA A 107 7.93 -20.34 4.88
C ALA A 107 7.76 -18.96 4.22
N MET A 108 8.69 -18.02 4.43
CA MET A 108 8.58 -16.64 3.97
C MET A 108 8.50 -16.53 2.44
N PRO A 109 9.38 -17.20 1.65
CA PRO A 109 9.28 -17.14 0.18
C PRO A 109 7.96 -17.70 -0.37
N ARG A 110 7.39 -18.71 0.31
CA ARG A 110 6.11 -19.33 -0.08
C ARG A 110 4.93 -18.42 0.23
N LEU A 111 4.93 -17.77 1.39
CA LEU A 111 3.89 -16.83 1.79
C LEU A 111 3.92 -15.54 0.97
N GLY A 112 5.12 -15.03 0.66
CA GLY A 112 5.32 -13.81 -0.13
C GLY A 112 5.21 -14.00 -1.64
N ASN A 113 5.16 -15.25 -2.13
CA ASN A 113 5.22 -15.59 -3.55
C ASN A 113 6.41 -14.92 -4.28
N MET A 114 7.53 -14.77 -3.57
CA MET A 114 8.78 -14.19 -4.02
C MET A 114 9.94 -15.05 -3.51
N PRO A 115 10.98 -15.33 -4.31
CA PRO A 115 12.11 -16.14 -3.86
C PRO A 115 12.93 -15.42 -2.79
N ALA A 116 13.56 -16.17 -1.88
CA ALA A 116 14.74 -15.66 -1.18
C ALA A 116 15.92 -15.70 -2.15
N LEU A 117 16.74 -14.65 -2.14
CA LEU A 117 17.89 -14.52 -3.04
C LEU A 117 19.18 -14.39 -2.23
N ALA A 118 20.26 -14.99 -2.72
CA ALA A 118 21.59 -14.87 -2.13
C ALA A 118 22.31 -13.61 -2.65
N ASN A 119 23.56 -13.42 -2.21
CA ASN A 119 24.47 -12.39 -2.71
C ASN A 119 23.95 -10.94 -2.58
N ASN A 120 23.18 -10.67 -1.53
CA ASN A 120 22.70 -9.33 -1.20
C ASN A 120 23.58 -8.68 -0.14
N LYS A 121 23.82 -7.37 -0.29
CA LYS A 121 24.33 -6.50 0.76
C LYS A 121 23.16 -5.77 1.39
N VAL A 122 23.17 -5.73 2.72
CA VAL A 122 22.07 -5.16 3.51
C VAL A 122 22.68 -4.21 4.54
N ARG A 123 22.17 -2.98 4.62
CA ARG A 123 22.57 -1.97 5.59
C ARG A 123 21.34 -1.48 6.35
N LEU A 124 21.39 -1.57 7.68
CA LEU A 124 20.35 -1.06 8.56
C LEU A 124 20.42 0.47 8.61
N LEU A 125 19.26 1.12 8.57
CA LEU A 125 19.09 2.57 8.70
C LEU A 125 18.19 2.79 9.92
N ILE A 126 18.77 3.23 11.03
CA ILE A 126 18.12 3.08 12.36
C ILE A 126 17.18 4.23 12.74
N ASN A 127 17.12 5.29 11.95
CA ASN A 127 16.28 6.46 12.18
C ASN A 127 15.97 7.21 10.86
N GLY A 128 15.18 8.28 10.96
CA GLY A 128 14.81 9.11 9.80
C GLY A 128 15.99 9.77 9.12
N GLU A 129 16.97 10.27 9.88
CA GLU A 129 18.15 10.96 9.34
C GLU A 129 19.01 10.04 8.46
N GLU A 130 19.35 8.85 8.96
CA GLU A 130 20.07 7.84 8.17
C GLU A 130 19.25 7.38 6.96
N THR A 131 17.93 7.23 7.14
CA THR A 131 17.01 6.77 6.08
C THR A 131 16.95 7.77 4.93
N PHE A 132 16.57 9.01 5.21
CA PHE A 132 16.39 10.03 4.18
C PHE A 132 17.72 10.57 3.67
N GLY A 133 18.78 10.57 4.49
CA GLY A 133 20.14 10.84 4.05
C GLY A 133 20.60 9.84 2.97
N ALA A 134 20.38 8.54 3.20
CA ALA A 134 20.72 7.50 2.23
C ALA A 134 19.86 7.57 0.97
N ILE A 135 18.54 7.73 1.12
CA ILE A 135 17.60 7.83 -0.01
C ILE A 135 17.92 9.06 -0.88
N PHE A 136 18.10 10.24 -0.29
CA PHE A 136 18.40 11.45 -1.05
C PHE A 136 19.77 11.37 -1.72
N GLN A 137 20.75 10.72 -1.09
CA GLN A 137 22.04 10.49 -1.74
C GLN A 137 21.91 9.59 -2.96
N ALA A 138 21.18 8.48 -2.85
CA ALA A 138 20.93 7.61 -4.00
C ALA A 138 20.17 8.33 -5.11
N ILE A 139 19.13 9.10 -4.77
CA ILE A 139 18.39 9.91 -5.74
C ILE A 139 19.33 10.90 -6.43
N ARG A 140 20.21 11.60 -5.71
CA ARG A 140 21.21 12.52 -6.30
C ARG A 140 22.14 11.82 -7.30
N GLU A 141 22.48 10.56 -7.06
CA GLU A 141 23.35 9.76 -7.93
C GLU A 141 22.63 9.18 -9.15
N ALA A 142 21.29 9.09 -9.11
CA ALA A 142 20.47 8.43 -10.12
C ALA A 142 20.76 8.91 -11.56
N LYS A 143 20.76 7.97 -12.50
CA LYS A 143 21.07 8.21 -13.92
C LYS A 143 19.99 7.78 -14.89
N GLN A 144 19.16 6.81 -14.52
CA GLN A 144 18.20 6.19 -15.43
C GLN A 144 16.79 6.25 -14.90
N THR A 145 16.55 5.69 -13.71
CA THR A 145 15.19 5.48 -13.21
C THR A 145 15.11 5.58 -11.70
N ILE A 146 14.04 6.18 -11.21
CA ILE A 146 13.69 6.23 -9.80
C ILE A 146 12.25 5.74 -9.62
N LEU A 147 12.07 4.72 -8.79
CA LEU A 147 10.76 4.21 -8.37
C LEU A 147 10.56 4.55 -6.91
N ILE A 148 9.52 5.30 -6.58
CA ILE A 148 9.21 5.71 -5.21
C ILE A 148 7.78 5.32 -4.86
N GLN A 149 7.62 4.72 -3.69
CA GLN A 149 6.35 4.33 -3.15
C GLN A 149 6.32 4.61 -1.66
N PHE A 150 5.35 5.39 -1.20
CA PHE A 150 5.13 5.66 0.22
C PHE A 150 3.64 5.61 0.59
N PHE A 151 3.34 5.28 1.83
CA PHE A 151 1.96 5.36 2.33
C PHE A 151 1.56 6.81 2.59
N ILE A 152 2.44 7.57 3.25
CA ILE A 152 2.24 8.99 3.55
C ILE A 152 3.32 9.80 2.84
N ILE A 153 2.88 10.86 2.17
CA ILE A 153 3.72 11.98 1.76
C ILE A 153 3.05 13.24 2.30
N HIS A 154 3.82 14.05 3.02
CA HIS A 154 3.41 15.37 3.48
C HIS A 154 4.06 16.48 2.65
N ASP A 155 3.38 17.61 2.53
CA ASP A 155 3.97 18.86 2.02
C ASP A 155 4.56 19.65 3.19
N ASP A 156 5.61 19.09 3.79
CA ASP A 156 6.41 19.70 4.84
C ASP A 156 7.89 19.80 4.40
N ASN A 157 8.82 20.06 5.32
CA ASN A 157 10.20 20.33 4.94
C ASN A 157 10.84 19.13 4.22
N LEU A 158 10.70 17.93 4.77
CA LEU A 158 11.19 16.71 4.14
C LEU A 158 10.49 16.44 2.79
N GLY A 159 9.16 16.60 2.74
CA GLY A 159 8.39 16.40 1.52
C GLY A 159 8.76 17.35 0.38
N ARG A 160 9.01 18.63 0.68
CA ARG A 160 9.47 19.62 -0.31
C ARG A 160 10.90 19.37 -0.77
N GLN A 161 11.79 18.91 0.13
CA GLN A 161 13.13 18.50 -0.28
C GLN A 161 13.08 17.32 -1.26
N LEU A 162 12.24 16.32 -0.99
CA LEU A 162 12.01 15.22 -1.93
C LEU A 162 11.47 15.77 -3.26
N GLN A 163 10.46 16.64 -3.23
CA GLN A 163 9.86 17.22 -4.43
C GLN A 163 10.89 17.90 -5.32
N THR A 164 11.66 18.83 -4.75
CA THR A 164 12.70 19.57 -5.45
C THR A 164 13.71 18.62 -6.08
N LEU A 165 14.18 17.64 -5.32
CA LEU A 165 15.18 16.71 -5.80
C LEU A 165 14.67 15.82 -6.95
N LEU A 166 13.39 15.43 -6.92
CA LEU A 166 12.78 14.70 -8.04
C LEU A 166 12.64 15.57 -9.28
N LEU A 167 12.25 16.84 -9.13
CA LEU A 167 12.17 17.79 -10.25
C LEU A 167 13.56 18.01 -10.89
N GLU A 168 14.61 18.17 -10.08
CA GLU A 168 15.98 18.28 -10.57
C GLU A 168 16.41 17.05 -11.39
N LYS A 169 16.04 15.85 -10.92
CA LYS A 169 16.35 14.60 -11.62
C LYS A 169 15.52 14.39 -12.89
N ALA A 170 14.24 14.76 -12.87
CA ALA A 170 13.40 14.74 -14.06
C ALA A 170 13.95 15.69 -15.13
N ALA A 171 14.41 16.88 -14.75
CA ALA A 171 15.06 17.84 -15.66
C ALA A 171 16.39 17.31 -16.25
N GLN A 172 17.06 16.38 -15.55
CA GLN A 172 18.25 15.67 -16.06
C GLN A 172 17.90 14.47 -16.96
N GLY A 173 16.61 14.22 -17.23
CA GLY A 173 16.13 13.12 -18.07
C GLY A 173 16.00 11.77 -17.36
N VAL A 174 16.09 11.73 -16.03
CA VAL A 174 15.84 10.50 -15.25
C VAL A 174 14.34 10.20 -15.26
N ALA A 175 13.96 8.95 -15.55
CA ALA A 175 12.56 8.52 -15.52
C ALA A 175 12.11 8.29 -14.06
N ILE A 176 11.09 9.04 -13.61
CA ILE A 176 10.66 9.00 -12.21
C ILE A 176 9.21 8.57 -12.10
N PHE A 177 8.96 7.55 -11.29
CA PHE A 177 7.64 6.99 -11.02
C PHE A 177 7.35 7.06 -9.52
N VAL A 178 6.27 7.73 -9.14
CA VAL A 178 5.88 7.93 -7.73
C VAL A 178 4.48 7.37 -7.49
N LEU A 179 4.37 6.47 -6.52
CA LEU A 179 3.11 5.98 -5.96
C LEU A 179 2.93 6.48 -4.54
N TYR A 180 1.73 6.98 -4.25
CA TYR A 180 1.35 7.36 -2.89
C TYR A 180 -0.05 6.85 -2.56
N ASP A 181 -0.32 6.48 -1.31
CA ASP A 181 -1.68 6.09 -0.93
C ASP A 181 -2.60 7.32 -0.83
N ARG A 182 -3.74 7.29 -1.53
CA ARG A 182 -4.71 8.40 -1.55
C ARG A 182 -5.24 8.77 -0.17
N ILE A 183 -5.45 7.79 0.71
CA ILE A 183 -6.02 8.02 2.05
C ILE A 183 -4.90 8.33 3.04
N GLY A 184 -3.79 7.60 2.98
CA GLY A 184 -2.61 7.90 3.79
C GLY A 184 -2.14 9.34 3.59
N SER A 185 -2.09 9.78 2.33
CA SER A 185 -1.69 11.14 1.95
C SER A 185 -2.88 12.07 1.69
N HIS A 186 -3.99 11.92 2.41
CA HIS A 186 -5.20 12.75 2.21
C HIS A 186 -4.96 14.26 2.41
N ALA A 187 -3.94 14.63 3.18
CA ALA A 187 -3.53 16.02 3.44
C ALA A 187 -2.52 16.56 2.40
N LEU A 188 -2.10 15.75 1.42
CA LEU A 188 -1.19 16.20 0.38
C LEU A 188 -1.96 17.07 -0.64
N PRO A 189 -1.58 18.34 -0.84
CA PRO A 189 -2.32 19.24 -1.71
C PRO A 189 -2.16 18.86 -3.19
N SER A 190 -3.18 19.15 -4.01
CA SER A 190 -3.10 18.92 -5.47
C SER A 190 -1.95 19.67 -6.11
N ALA A 191 -1.64 20.88 -5.63
CA ALA A 191 -0.52 21.68 -6.10
C ALA A 191 0.83 20.97 -5.99
N TYR A 192 1.07 20.19 -4.93
CA TYR A 192 2.29 19.39 -4.79
C TYR A 192 2.39 18.33 -5.91
N ILE A 193 1.27 17.66 -6.18
CA ILE A 193 1.17 16.60 -7.18
C ILE A 193 1.29 17.17 -8.60
N ASP A 194 0.60 18.29 -8.86
CA ASP A 194 0.59 18.95 -10.16
C ASP A 194 1.98 19.50 -10.48
N THR A 195 2.68 20.09 -9.50
CA THR A 195 4.08 20.52 -9.66
C THR A 195 5.00 19.39 -10.10
N LEU A 196 4.90 18.21 -9.48
CA LEU A 196 5.68 17.03 -9.90
C LEU A 196 5.32 16.56 -11.31
N ARG A 197 4.01 16.49 -11.60
CA ARG A 197 3.53 16.06 -12.92
C ARG A 197 4.02 16.98 -14.03
N ASP A 198 3.91 18.28 -13.83
CA ASP A 198 4.30 19.30 -14.79
C ASP A 198 5.83 19.33 -14.98
N GLY A 199 6.59 18.95 -13.95
CA GLY A 199 8.03 18.75 -14.01
C GLY A 199 8.48 17.42 -14.64
N GLY A 200 7.57 16.62 -15.19
CA GLY A 200 7.89 15.36 -15.88
C GLY A 200 7.93 14.11 -14.99
N VAL A 201 7.52 14.21 -13.72
CA VAL A 201 7.44 13.06 -12.81
C VAL A 201 6.11 12.34 -12.97
N GLN A 202 6.16 11.02 -13.15
CA GLN A 202 4.97 10.19 -13.25
C GLN A 202 4.45 9.86 -11.84
N ILE A 203 3.63 10.76 -11.28
CA ILE A 203 3.02 10.59 -9.96
C ILE A 203 1.57 10.11 -10.05
N LYS A 204 1.24 9.03 -9.32
CA LYS A 204 -0.10 8.42 -9.29
C LYS A 204 -0.52 8.04 -7.87
N ALA A 205 -1.80 8.29 -7.58
CA ALA A 205 -2.41 7.86 -6.33
C ALA A 205 -2.79 6.38 -6.40
N PHE A 206 -2.31 5.57 -5.47
CA PHE A 206 -2.86 4.25 -5.23
C PHE A 206 -4.26 4.38 -4.63
N ALA A 207 -5.24 3.74 -5.28
CA ALA A 207 -6.60 3.68 -4.79
C ALA A 207 -7.20 2.29 -5.00
N THR A 208 -8.10 1.90 -4.10
CA THR A 208 -9.04 0.80 -4.36
C THR A 208 -9.90 1.18 -5.57
N ARG A 209 -9.98 0.29 -6.56
CA ARG A 209 -10.76 0.58 -7.79
C ARG A 209 -12.20 0.94 -7.49
N GLY A 210 -12.73 1.79 -8.36
CA GLY A 210 -14.10 2.29 -8.33
C GLY A 210 -15.17 1.22 -8.52
N GLY A 211 -16.23 1.37 -7.75
CA GLY A 211 -17.47 0.61 -7.77
C GLY A 211 -18.32 1.13 -6.59
N TRP A 212 -19.63 1.27 -6.75
CA TRP A 212 -20.50 1.82 -5.70
C TRP A 212 -20.34 1.07 -4.36
N LEU A 213 -20.06 -0.23 -4.43
CA LEU A 213 -19.80 -1.12 -3.29
C LEU A 213 -18.37 -1.05 -2.72
N ASN A 214 -17.40 -0.50 -3.46
CA ASN A 214 -15.99 -0.40 -3.05
C ASN A 214 -15.66 0.91 -2.32
N ARG A 215 -16.61 1.85 -2.26
CA ARG A 215 -16.45 3.16 -1.62
C ARG A 215 -16.17 3.09 -0.11
N PHE A 216 -16.44 1.95 0.50
CA PHE A 216 -16.28 1.74 1.93
C PHE A 216 -15.08 0.85 2.31
N GLN A 217 -14.29 0.44 1.30
CA GLN A 217 -13.09 -0.36 1.47
C GLN A 217 -11.85 0.48 1.90
N ILE A 218 -11.99 1.21 3.01
CA ILE A 218 -10.90 2.02 3.59
C ILE A 218 -9.72 1.14 4.02
N ASN A 219 -9.97 -0.13 4.35
CA ASN A 219 -8.94 -1.04 4.89
C ASN A 219 -7.88 -1.49 3.86
N PHE A 220 -8.13 -1.35 2.55
CA PHE A 220 -7.18 -1.78 1.51
C PHE A 220 -6.29 -0.63 1.08
N ARG A 221 -5.23 -0.41 1.88
CA ARG A 221 -4.26 0.66 1.66
C ARG A 221 -2.95 0.09 1.16
N ASN A 222 -2.23 0.90 0.39
CA ASN A 222 -0.87 0.59 0.06
C ASN A 222 0.07 1.10 1.14
N HIS A 223 0.46 0.20 2.05
CA HIS A 223 1.33 0.56 3.17
C HIS A 223 2.83 0.37 2.89
N ARG A 224 3.22 0.07 1.64
CA ARG A 224 4.62 -0.15 1.28
C ARG A 224 5.39 1.16 1.30
N LYS A 225 6.65 1.10 1.73
CA LYS A 225 7.63 2.17 1.58
C LYS A 225 8.81 1.58 0.83
N ILE A 226 8.89 1.86 -0.46
CA ILE A 226 9.90 1.31 -1.36
C ILE A 226 10.51 2.46 -2.14
N VAL A 227 11.83 2.53 -2.17
CA VAL A 227 12.56 3.36 -3.12
C VAL A 227 13.54 2.48 -3.88
N VAL A 228 13.54 2.53 -5.21
CA VAL A 228 14.53 1.85 -6.05
C VAL A 228 15.16 2.88 -6.97
N VAL A 229 16.49 2.90 -7.00
CA VAL A 229 17.27 3.79 -7.86
C VAL A 229 18.09 2.96 -8.84
N ASP A 230 17.89 3.24 -10.13
CA ASP A 230 18.56 2.63 -11.30
C ASP A 230 18.48 1.09 -11.35
N GLY A 231 17.60 0.46 -10.55
CA GLY A 231 17.58 -0.99 -10.37
C GLY A 231 18.79 -1.56 -9.63
N LEU A 232 19.60 -0.71 -8.99
CA LEU A 232 20.86 -1.08 -8.32
C LEU A 232 20.80 -0.96 -6.80
N LYS A 233 20.10 0.07 -6.29
CA LYS A 233 19.92 0.32 -4.86
C LYS A 233 18.43 0.30 -4.51
N GLY A 234 18.07 -0.42 -3.47
CA GLY A 234 16.71 -0.50 -2.96
C GLY A 234 16.63 -0.06 -1.49
N TYR A 235 15.50 0.51 -1.10
CA TYR A 235 15.20 0.94 0.26
C TYR A 235 13.81 0.42 0.65
N ILE A 236 13.70 -0.21 1.81
CA ILE A 236 12.43 -0.69 2.37
C ILE A 236 12.41 -0.60 3.89
N GLY A 237 11.26 -0.27 4.48
CA GLY A 237 11.12 -0.16 5.93
C GLY A 237 9.83 0.54 6.37
N GLY A 238 9.88 1.22 7.53
CA GLY A 238 8.70 1.83 8.16
C GLY A 238 8.54 3.35 8.01
N HIS A 239 9.63 4.12 7.81
CA HIS A 239 9.55 5.57 7.64
C HIS A 239 8.72 6.00 6.42
N ASN A 240 7.82 6.98 6.59
CA ASN A 240 7.17 7.70 5.48
C ASN A 240 7.77 9.10 5.31
N VAL A 241 7.33 9.83 4.29
CA VAL A 241 7.82 11.19 3.99
C VAL A 241 7.02 12.21 4.79
N GLY A 242 7.58 12.64 5.91
CA GLY A 242 7.07 13.72 6.77
C GLY A 242 8.05 14.05 7.91
N ASP A 243 8.00 15.28 8.40
CA ASP A 243 8.92 15.81 9.43
C ASP A 243 8.81 15.06 10.77
N GLU A 244 7.67 14.43 11.08
CA GLU A 244 7.55 13.56 12.26
C GLU A 244 8.52 12.38 12.21
N TYR A 245 8.78 11.82 11.03
CA TYR A 245 9.70 10.70 10.83
C TYR A 245 11.17 11.11 10.99
N MET A 246 11.44 12.41 10.90
CA MET A 246 12.74 13.02 11.24
C MET A 246 12.85 13.32 12.74
N GLY A 247 11.85 12.95 13.56
CA GLY A 247 11.83 13.25 14.98
C GLY A 247 11.56 14.71 15.32
N LEU A 248 10.95 15.48 14.40
CA LEU A 248 10.77 16.93 14.54
C LEU A 248 9.41 17.35 15.11
N LYS A 249 8.51 16.39 15.42
CA LYS A 249 7.14 16.68 15.92
C LYS A 249 6.83 15.98 17.26
N PRO A 250 6.90 16.68 18.40
CA PRO A 250 6.40 16.19 19.70
C PRO A 250 4.88 15.92 19.66
N PRO A 251 4.34 14.99 20.48
CA PRO A 251 5.03 14.17 21.48
C PRO A 251 5.66 12.89 20.91
N LEU A 252 5.54 12.64 19.61
CA LEU A 252 6.03 11.42 18.95
C LEU A 252 7.53 11.47 18.63
N ALA A 253 8.22 12.54 19.01
CA ALA A 253 9.65 12.70 18.89
C ALA A 253 10.39 12.12 20.12
N PRO A 254 11.49 11.35 19.94
CA PRO A 254 12.01 10.88 18.65
C PRO A 254 11.13 9.77 18.06
N TRP A 255 10.94 9.81 16.75
CA TRP A 255 10.22 8.74 16.04
C TRP A 255 11.15 7.55 15.87
N ARG A 256 10.86 6.44 16.56
CA ARG A 256 11.61 5.20 16.44
C ARG A 256 11.00 4.32 15.35
N ASP A 257 11.72 4.17 14.25
CA ASP A 257 11.41 3.24 13.18
C ASP A 257 12.70 2.80 12.49
N THR A 258 12.62 1.90 11.52
CA THR A 258 13.80 1.35 10.85
C THR A 258 13.55 1.20 9.36
N HIS A 259 14.61 1.43 8.60
CA HIS A 259 14.66 1.17 7.17
C HIS A 259 15.89 0.32 6.86
N VAL A 260 15.90 -0.23 5.66
CA VAL A 260 16.97 -1.10 5.18
C VAL A 260 17.33 -0.66 3.78
N GLU A 261 18.62 -0.40 3.56
CA GLU A 261 19.20 -0.31 2.23
C GLU A 261 19.63 -1.71 1.78
N VAL A 262 19.30 -2.06 0.55
CA VAL A 262 19.66 -3.32 -0.07
C VAL A 262 20.31 -3.10 -1.44
N ILE A 263 21.35 -3.88 -1.71
CA ILE A 263 22.05 -3.92 -3.01
C ILE A 263 22.22 -5.40 -3.39
N GLY A 264 21.96 -5.73 -4.64
CA GLY A 264 22.08 -7.09 -5.17
C GLY A 264 20.78 -7.60 -5.79
N PRO A 265 20.68 -8.91 -6.05
CA PRO A 265 19.53 -9.51 -6.75
C PRO A 265 18.16 -9.19 -6.13
N VAL A 266 18.07 -8.94 -4.82
CA VAL A 266 16.82 -8.60 -4.13
C VAL A 266 16.18 -7.30 -4.61
N VAL A 267 16.94 -6.38 -5.22
CA VAL A 267 16.42 -5.11 -5.74
C VAL A 267 15.32 -5.35 -6.77
N ALA A 268 15.40 -6.42 -7.53
CA ALA A 268 14.37 -6.71 -8.51
C ALA A 268 13.08 -7.29 -7.92
N CYS A 269 13.12 -7.91 -6.73
CA CYS A 269 11.90 -8.21 -5.98
C CYS A 269 11.19 -6.92 -5.55
N LEU A 270 11.95 -5.87 -5.20
CA LEU A 270 11.39 -4.54 -4.90
C LEU A 270 10.77 -3.93 -6.17
N GLN A 271 11.44 -4.03 -7.32
CA GLN A 271 10.89 -3.58 -8.61
C GLN A 271 9.62 -4.35 -9.00
N GLU A 272 9.58 -5.68 -8.81
CA GLU A 272 8.38 -6.49 -9.03
C GLU A 272 7.23 -6.00 -8.15
N SER A 273 7.49 -5.77 -6.86
CA SER A 273 6.45 -5.28 -5.94
C SER A 273 5.93 -3.91 -6.35
N PHE A 274 6.81 -3.01 -6.79
CA PHE A 274 6.43 -1.69 -7.29
C PHE A 274 5.61 -1.81 -8.57
N ALA A 275 6.06 -2.61 -9.54
CA ALA A 275 5.39 -2.80 -10.82
C ALA A 275 3.97 -3.38 -10.64
N GLU A 276 3.78 -4.32 -9.71
CA GLU A 276 2.45 -4.85 -9.40
C GLU A 276 1.49 -3.75 -8.87
N ASP A 277 2.00 -2.83 -8.06
CA ASP A 277 1.24 -1.70 -7.54
C ASP A 277 1.00 -0.61 -8.58
N TRP A 278 2.00 -0.34 -9.41
CA TRP A 278 1.92 0.58 -10.53
C TRP A 278 0.85 0.12 -11.51
N PHE A 279 0.96 -1.12 -12.01
CA PHE A 279 -0.01 -1.71 -12.93
C PHE A 279 -1.41 -1.81 -12.32
N TRP A 280 -1.53 -2.01 -11.01
CA TRP A 280 -2.82 -1.92 -10.34
C TRP A 280 -3.44 -0.53 -10.44
N ALA A 281 -2.63 0.51 -10.22
CA ALA A 281 -3.06 1.90 -10.23
C ALA A 281 -3.27 2.48 -11.65
N THR A 282 -2.46 2.07 -12.62
CA THR A 282 -2.40 2.71 -13.96
C THR A 282 -2.88 1.82 -15.10
N ARG A 283 -2.77 0.49 -14.97
CA ARG A 283 -2.84 -0.48 -16.08
C ARG A 283 -1.74 -0.34 -17.12
N GLU A 284 -0.62 0.28 -16.73
CA GLU A 284 0.57 0.51 -17.55
C GLU A 284 1.80 -0.09 -16.85
N LEU A 285 2.87 -0.34 -17.61
CA LEU A 285 4.14 -0.93 -17.15
C LEU A 285 5.31 -0.02 -17.50
#